data_AF-A0A7K6NH13-F1
#
_entry.id   AF-A0A7K6NH13-F1
#
_cell.length_a   1.000
_cell.length_b   1.000
_cell.length_c   1.000
_cell.angle_alpha   90.00
_cell.angle_beta   90.00
_cell.angle_gamma   90.00
#
_symmetry.space_group_name_H-M   'P 1'
#
loop_
_entity.id
_entity.type
_entity.pdbx_description
1 polymer ?
#
loop_
_entity_poly.entity_id
_entity_poly.type
_entity_poly.pdbx_seq_one_letter_code
_entity_poly.pdbx_strand_id
1 'polypeptide(L)'
;SIQRRLNRVLGSSRDDKLLALVDVEGFVPEEVTVTVKDGKVKVLAEHEEERTTTRGKVYNYKNIQKEISLPPGVSEDEVTYSL
;
A
#
# COMPACT_ATOMS: atom_id res chain seq x y z
N SER A 1 -6.13 20.85 -6.49
CA SER A 1 -6.70 20.07 -5.38
C SER A 1 -5.58 19.25 -4.75
N ILE A 2 -5.11 19.62 -3.56
CA ILE A 2 -3.96 18.96 -2.93
C ILE A 2 -4.51 17.77 -2.15
N GLN A 3 -4.49 16.59 -2.77
CA GLN A 3 -4.84 15.34 -2.11
C GLN A 3 -3.74 15.07 -1.08
N ARG A 4 -4.01 15.43 0.18
CA ARG A 4 -3.13 15.13 1.32
C ARG A 4 -2.99 13.61 1.38
N ARG A 5 -1.88 13.08 0.87
CA ARG A 5 -1.50 11.67 1.07
C ARG A 5 -1.40 11.43 2.58
N LEU A 6 -2.40 10.77 3.15
CA LEU A 6 -2.43 10.41 4.57
C LEU A 6 -1.47 9.23 4.80
N ASN A 7 -0.16 9.48 4.78
CA ASN A 7 0.81 8.56 5.38
C ASN A 7 0.80 8.77 6.89
N ARG A 8 -0.27 8.36 7.58
CA ARG A 8 -0.32 8.41 9.03
C ARG A 8 0.16 7.06 9.57
N VAL A 9 1.44 7.00 9.95
CA VAL A 9 1.92 5.94 10.85
C VAL A 9 1.27 6.23 12.21
N LEU A 10 0.31 5.41 12.60
CA LEU A 10 -0.44 5.56 13.85
C LEU A 10 0.42 5.06 15.02
N GLY A 11 1.38 5.89 15.45
CA GLY A 11 1.95 5.73 16.78
C GLY A 11 0.86 6.02 17.82
N SER A 12 0.42 4.98 18.53
CA SER A 12 -0.56 4.99 19.64
C SER A 12 -2.04 5.22 19.28
N SER A 13 -2.60 4.40 18.38
CA SER A 13 -4.05 4.15 18.45
C SER A 13 -4.37 3.28 19.67
N ARG A 14 -5.56 3.43 20.26
CA ARG A 14 -6.06 2.62 21.39
C ARG A 14 -6.27 1.12 21.07
N ASP A 15 -5.93 0.72 19.85
CA ASP A 15 -5.78 -0.66 19.42
C ASP A 15 -4.30 -0.91 19.12
N ASP A 16 -3.62 -1.59 20.02
CA ASP A 16 -2.19 -1.93 19.93
C ASP A 16 -1.85 -2.87 18.75
N LYS A 17 -2.82 -3.15 17.88
CA LYS A 17 -2.77 -4.15 16.80
C LYS A 17 -2.76 -3.55 15.40
N LEU A 18 -3.09 -2.27 15.23
CA LEU A 18 -3.12 -1.65 13.90
C LEU A 18 -1.76 -1.02 13.54
N LEU A 19 -1.04 -1.65 12.62
CA LEU A 19 0.30 -1.19 12.21
C LEU A 19 0.27 -0.01 11.22
N ALA A 20 -0.60 -0.07 10.21
CA ALA A 20 -0.66 0.95 9.16
C ALA A 20 -2.00 0.93 8.42
N LEU A 21 -2.32 2.08 7.81
CA LEU A 21 -3.32 2.21 6.76
C LEU A 21 -2.62 2.73 5.51
N VAL A 22 -2.79 2.04 4.38
CA VAL A 22 -2.18 2.39 3.10
C VAL A 22 -3.28 2.67 2.10
N ASP A 23 -3.30 3.89 1.57
CA ASP A 23 -4.22 4.30 0.51
C ASP A 23 -3.77 3.71 -0.84
N VAL A 24 -4.53 2.74 -1.34
CA VAL A 24 -4.34 2.06 -2.62
C VAL A 24 -5.46 2.39 -3.62
N GLU A 25 -6.11 3.55 -3.47
CA GLU A 25 -7.13 3.99 -4.43
C GLU A 25 -6.58 4.03 -5.86
N GLY A 26 -7.33 3.48 -6.82
CA GLY A 26 -6.96 3.43 -8.24
C GLY A 26 -6.04 2.27 -8.62
N PHE A 27 -5.88 1.28 -7.76
CA PHE A 27 -5.32 -0.04 -8.08
C PHE A 27 -6.42 -1.09 -7.90
N VAL A 28 -6.40 -2.14 -8.72
CA VAL A 28 -7.23 -3.32 -8.44
C VAL A 28 -6.52 -4.24 -7.44
N PRO A 29 -7.23 -5.07 -6.65
CA PRO A 29 -6.61 -5.91 -5.64
C PRO A 29 -5.48 -6.79 -6.17
N GLU A 30 -5.57 -7.25 -7.42
CA GLU A 30 -4.58 -8.09 -8.09
C GLU A 30 -3.25 -7.37 -8.38
N GLU A 31 -3.27 -6.02 -8.43
CA GLU A 31 -2.09 -5.19 -8.61
C GLU A 31 -1.38 -4.90 -7.28
N VAL A 32 -1.99 -5.25 -6.14
CA VAL A 32 -1.46 -4.98 -4.81
C VAL A 32 -0.82 -6.24 -4.23
N THR A 33 0.46 -6.13 -3.89
CA THR A 33 1.22 -7.18 -3.21
C THR A 33 1.60 -6.74 -1.82
N VAL A 34 1.20 -7.53 -0.82
CA VAL A 34 1.64 -7.40 0.57
C VAL A 34 2.60 -8.54 0.89
N THR A 35 3.78 -8.21 1.41
CA THR A 35 4.78 -9.19 1.85
C THR A 35 5.14 -8.92 3.30
N VAL A 36 5.09 -9.96 4.13
CA VAL A 36 5.56 -9.93 5.51
C VAL A 36 6.81 -10.79 5.58
N LYS A 37 7.96 -10.15 5.80
CA LYS A 37 9.26 -10.82 5.85
C LYS A 37 10.32 -9.94 6.51
N ASP A 38 11.29 -10.57 7.17
CA ASP A 38 12.45 -9.93 7.80
C ASP A 38 12.05 -8.87 8.84
N GLY A 39 10.96 -9.14 9.58
CA GLY A 39 10.39 -8.24 10.58
C GLY A 39 9.75 -6.99 9.97
N LYS A 40 9.32 -7.04 8.71
CA LYS A 40 8.75 -5.90 7.98
C LYS A 40 7.52 -6.29 7.16
N VAL A 41 6.63 -5.32 7.02
CA VAL A 41 5.51 -5.36 6.07
C VAL A 41 5.85 -4.46 4.89
N LYS A 42 5.90 -5.02 3.70
CA LYS A 42 6.10 -4.30 2.44
C LYS A 42 4.80 -4.34 1.63
N VAL A 43 4.33 -3.17 1.22
CA VAL A 43 3.18 -3.01 0.33
C VAL A 43 3.67 -2.44 -0.99
N LEU A 44 3.40 -3.15 -2.07
CA LEU A 44 3.68 -2.76 -3.44
C LEU A 44 2.37 -2.70 -4.22
N ALA A 45 2.21 -1.70 -5.06
CA ALA A 45 1.16 -1.66 -6.07
C ALA A 45 1.68 -1.03 -7.34
N GLU A 46 1.35 -1.60 -8.50
CA GLU A 46 1.79 -1.10 -9.80
C GLU A 46 0.64 -1.23 -10.81
N HIS A 47 0.33 -0.13 -11.48
CA HIS A 47 -0.73 -0.04 -12.48
C HIS A 47 -0.16 0.59 -13.75
N GLU A 48 -0.38 -0.07 -14.87
CA GLU A 48 -0.05 0.41 -16.20
C GLU A 48 -1.29 0.31 -17.09
N GLU A 49 -1.64 1.40 -17.77
CA GLU A 49 -2.75 1.44 -18.69
C GLU A 49 -2.39 2.20 -19.96
N GLU A 50 -2.62 1.56 -21.12
CA GLU A 50 -2.61 2.19 -22.42
C GLU A 50 -4.05 2.42 -22.90
N ARG A 51 -4.41 3.67 -23.19
CA ARG A 51 -5.70 4.03 -23.82
C ARG A 51 -5.48 4.64 -25.18
N THR A 52 -6.17 4.12 -26.19
CA THR A 52 -6.25 4.78 -27.51
C THR A 52 -7.38 5.81 -27.49
N THR A 53 -7.06 7.05 -27.82
CA THR A 53 -7.99 8.17 -27.92
C THR A 53 -8.05 8.69 -29.37
N THR A 54 -9.02 9.55 -29.69
CA THR A 54 -9.09 10.25 -30.99
C THR A 54 -7.86 11.12 -31.29
N ARG A 55 -7.03 11.42 -30.28
CA ARG A 55 -5.81 12.24 -30.39
C ARG A 55 -4.52 11.43 -30.35
N GLY A 56 -4.60 10.10 -30.26
CA GLY A 56 -3.46 9.19 -30.14
C GLY A 56 -3.51 8.32 -28.89
N LYS A 57 -2.39 7.64 -28.60
CA LYS A 57 -2.23 6.75 -27.44
C LYS A 57 -1.86 7.54 -26.19
N VAL A 58 -2.50 7.22 -25.07
CA VAL A 58 -2.21 7.77 -23.74
C VAL A 58 -1.74 6.63 -22.86
N TYR A 59 -0.59 6.84 -22.22
CA TYR A 59 0.02 5.90 -21.27
C TYR A 59 -0.10 6.47 -19.87
N ASN A 60 -0.67 5.70 -18.96
CA ASN A 60 -0.75 6.04 -17.54
C ASN A 60 0.00 4.97 -16.75
N TYR A 61 0.90 5.42 -15.88
CA TYR A 61 1.64 4.56 -14.97
C TYR A 61 1.52 5.11 -13.56
N LYS A 62 1.23 4.23 -12.59
CA LYS A 62 1.15 4.58 -11.18
C LYS A 62 1.79 3.47 -10.36
N ASN A 63 2.56 3.84 -9.33
CA ASN A 63 3.06 2.87 -8.36
C ASN A 63 2.98 3.37 -6.91
N ILE A 64 3.02 2.41 -5.99
CA ILE A 64 3.16 2.62 -4.55
C ILE A 64 4.20 1.62 -4.03
N GLN A 65 5.10 2.12 -3.18
CA GLN A 65 5.95 1.29 -2.34
C GLN A 65 5.94 1.84 -0.91
N LYS A 66 5.57 0.98 0.05
CA LYS A 66 5.58 1.28 1.48
C LYS A 66 6.23 0.13 2.24
N GLU A 67 6.96 0.50 3.29
CA GLU A 67 7.62 -0.43 4.19
C GLU A 67 7.35 0.02 5.63
N ILE A 68 6.92 -0.92 6.46
CA ILE A 68 6.63 -0.71 7.88
C ILE A 68 7.38 -1.78 8.67
N SER A 69 8.19 -1.37 9.65
CA SER A 69 8.82 -2.31 10.57
C SER A 69 7.80 -2.84 11.59
N LEU A 70 7.84 -4.14 11.85
CA LEU A 70 7.06 -4.72 12.92
C LEU A 70 7.57 -4.25 14.28
N PRO A 71 6.68 -4.05 15.27
CA PRO A 71 7.08 -3.85 16.65
C PRO A 71 7.91 -5.05 17.17
N PRO A 72 8.81 -4.84 18.14
CA PRO A 72 9.55 -5.93 18.76
C PRO A 72 8.62 -7.00 19.36
N GLY A 73 8.92 -8.28 19.11
CA GLY A 73 8.18 -9.40 19.68
C GLY A 73 6.92 -9.81 18.91
N VAL A 74 6.54 -9.09 17.84
CA VAL A 74 5.45 -9.50 16.94
C VAL A 74 6.00 -10.50 15.92
N SER A 75 5.36 -11.67 15.81
CA SER A 75 5.71 -12.67 14.81
C SER A 75 5.14 -12.30 13.44
N GLU A 76 5.83 -12.68 12.35
CA GLU A 76 5.35 -12.45 10.98
C GLU A 76 4.02 -13.17 10.72
N ASP A 77 3.82 -14.35 11.31
CA ASP A 77 2.59 -15.14 11.17
C ASP A 77 1.37 -14.52 11.87
N GLU A 78 1.59 -13.57 12.79
CA GLU A 78 0.52 -12.85 13.49
C GLU A 78 0.02 -11.64 12.67
N VAL A 79 0.71 -11.29 11.59
CA VAL A 79 0.36 -10.13 10.76
C VAL A 79 -0.78 -10.50 9.81
N THR A 80 -1.91 -9.83 9.96
CA THR A 80 -3.05 -9.93 9.05
C THR A 80 -3.22 -8.65 8.26
N TYR A 81 -3.74 -8.77 7.02
CA TYR A 81 -4.11 -7.63 6.20
C TYR A 81 -5.44 -7.89 5.47
N SER A 82 -6.07 -6.81 5.04
CA SER A 82 -7.28 -6.82 4.22
C SER A 82 -7.23 -5.64 3.25
N LEU A 83 -7.73 -5.86 2.04
CA LEU A 83 -7.89 -4.83 1.00
C LEU A 83 -9.35 -4.40 0.90
#